data_AF-A0A0S4PRU2-F1
#
_entry.id   AF-A0A0S4PRU2-F1
#
_cell.length_a   1.000
_cell.length_b   1.000
_cell.length_c   1.000
_cell.angle_alpha   90.00
_cell.angle_beta   90.00
_cell.angle_gamma   90.00
#
_symmetry.space_group_name_H-M   'P 1'
#
loop_
_entity.id
_entity.type
_entity.pdbx_description
1 polymer ?
#
loop_
_entity_poly.entity_id
_entity_poly.type
_entity_poly.pdbx_seq_one_letter_code
_entity_poly.pdbx_strand_id
1 'polypeptide(L)' 'MLYTPPKLYVVVPCFNEEDVITQTLNRLLHKLHTMIESTLIAPQSAIVCIDDGSSDGTWQQINQFSPPPHLR' A
#
# COMPACT_ATOMS: atom_id res chain seq x y z
N MET A 1 29.48 11.36 0.88
CA MET A 1 28.54 10.67 -0.03
C MET A 1 27.13 11.06 0.36
N LEU A 2 26.29 11.47 -0.60
CA LEU A 2 24.88 11.70 -0.32
C LEU A 2 24.19 10.34 -0.29
N TYR A 3 23.64 9.96 0.85
CA TYR A 3 22.83 8.74 0.98
C TYR A 3 21.47 9.01 0.36
N THR A 4 21.10 8.24 -0.65
CA THR A 4 19.75 8.24 -1.21
C THR A 4 19.05 6.97 -0.73
N PRO A 5 18.00 7.09 0.12
CA PRO A 5 17.24 5.93 0.55
C PRO A 5 16.67 5.17 -0.67
N PRO A 6 16.66 3.83 -0.66
CA PRO A 6 16.09 3.04 -1.73
C PRO A 6 14.56 3.22 -1.79
N LYS A 7 13.96 3.06 -2.98
CA LYS A 7 12.50 2.96 -3.12
C LYS A 7 12.06 1.52 -2.83
N LEU A 8 11.05 1.34 -1.98
CA LEU A 8 10.45 0.04 -1.67
C LEU A 8 9.03 -0.02 -2.24
N TYR A 9 8.73 -1.08 -2.98
CA TYR A 9 7.38 -1.41 -3.40
C TYR A 9 7.00 -2.76 -2.79
N VAL A 10 5.94 -2.79 -2.00
CA VAL A 10 5.40 -4.03 -1.42
C VAL A 10 4.19 -4.44 -2.25
N VAL A 11 4.32 -5.53 -3.00
CA VAL A 11 3.24 -6.06 -3.85
C VAL A 11 2.41 -7.06 -3.04
N VAL A 12 1.10 -6.86 -2.99
CA VAL A 12 0.16 -7.71 -2.23
C VAL A 12 -0.93 -8.20 -3.18
N PRO A 13 -1.00 -9.50 -3.51
CA PRO A 13 -2.17 -10.07 -4.18
C PRO A 13 -3.34 -10.15 -3.20
N CYS A 14 -4.53 -9.78 -3.65
CA CYS A 14 -5.74 -9.76 -2.84
C CYS A 14 -6.86 -10.55 -3.52
N PHE A 15 -7.35 -11.60 -2.87
CA PHE A 15 -8.48 -12.41 -3.32
C PHE A 15 -9.48 -12.57 -2.17
N ASN A 16 -10.68 -11.99 -2.31
CA ASN A 16 -11.79 -12.09 -1.36
C ASN A 16 -11.41 -11.82 0.11
N GLU A 17 -10.76 -10.68 0.36
CA GLU A 17 -10.30 -10.24 1.67
C GLU A 17 -11.21 -9.16 2.31
N GLU A 18 -12.49 -9.06 1.91
CA GLU A 18 -13.40 -7.97 2.34
C GLU A 18 -13.44 -7.75 3.85
N ASP A 19 -13.39 -8.83 4.65
CA ASP A 19 -13.45 -8.77 6.11
C ASP A 19 -12.18 -8.20 6.76
N VAL A 20 -11.03 -8.25 6.08
CA VAL A 20 -9.71 -8.02 6.68
C VAL A 20 -8.85 -6.97 5.97
N ILE A 21 -9.14 -6.66 4.69
CA ILE A 21 -8.29 -5.83 3.85
C ILE A 21 -8.03 -4.44 4.44
N THR A 22 -9.05 -3.83 5.05
CA THR A 22 -8.93 -2.54 5.75
C THR A 22 -7.92 -2.61 6.91
N GLN A 23 -7.95 -3.66 7.73
CA GLN A 23 -6.98 -3.83 8.83
C GLN A 23 -5.56 -4.11 8.28
N THR A 24 -5.46 -4.93 7.24
CA THR A 24 -4.19 -5.26 6.58
C THR A 24 -3.52 -4.00 6.04
N LEU A 25 -4.23 -3.18 5.27
CA LEU A 25 -3.69 -1.95 4.69
C LEU A 25 -3.30 -0.93 5.76
N ASN A 26 -4.10 -0.74 6.81
CA ASN A 26 -3.74 0.15 7.91
C ASN A 26 -2.41 -0.23 8.57
N ARG A 27 -2.18 -1.53 8.81
CA ARG A 27 -0.93 -2.03 9.42
C ARG A 27 0.26 -1.88 8.48
N LEU A 28 0.09 -2.19 7.20
CA LEU A 28 1.14 -2.06 6.19
C LEU A 28 1.51 -0.59 5.97
N LEU A 29 0.52 0.30 5.84
CA LEU A 29 0.73 1.74 5.67
C LEU A 29 1.45 2.33 6.89
N HIS A 30 1.05 1.96 8.10
CA HIS A 30 1.75 2.39 9.31
C HIS A 30 3.23 2.00 9.28
N LYS A 31 3.54 0.74 8.90
CA LYS A 31 4.93 0.27 8.80
C LYS A 31 5.72 1.02 7.72
N LEU A 32 5.11 1.23 6.55
CA LEU A 32 5.70 1.97 5.44
C LEU A 32 6.03 3.41 5.86
N HIS A 33 5.08 4.10 6.50
CA HIS A 33 5.28 5.46 7.01
C HIS A 33 6.39 5.53 8.05
N THR A 34 6.44 4.61 9.02
CA THR A 34 7.54 4.56 10.00
C THR A 34 8.91 4.38 9.32
N MET A 35 8.99 3.58 8.25
CA MET A 35 10.23 3.39 7.50
C MET A 35 10.63 4.65 6.70
N ILE A 36 9.65 5.36 6.13
CA ILE A 36 9.87 6.65 5.45
C ILE A 36 10.35 7.71 6.44
N GLU A 37 9.67 7.86 7.58
CA GLU A 37 10.03 8.80 8.66
C GLU A 37 11.43 8.51 9.23
N SER A 38 11.80 7.23 9.29
CA SER A 38 13.13 6.80 9.72
C SER A 38 14.20 6.91 8.62
N THR A 39 13.87 7.46 7.44
CA THR A 39 14.76 7.60 6.27
C THR A 39 15.35 6.27 5.75
N LEU A 40 14.71 5.14 6.06
CA LEU A 40 15.13 3.81 5.62
C LEU A 40 14.78 3.56 4.15
N ILE A 41 13.70 4.18 3.69
CA ILE A 41 13.20 4.08 2.31
C ILE A 41 12.75 5.46 1.82
N ALA A 42 12.70 5.64 0.51
CA ALA A 42 12.32 6.91 -0.11
C ALA A 42 10.81 7.19 0.05
N PRO A 43 10.39 8.48 0.10
CA PRO A 43 8.98 8.86 0.20
C PRO A 43 8.09 8.37 -0.95
N GLN A 44 8.67 8.02 -2.10
CA GLN A 44 7.96 7.46 -3.25
C GLN A 44 7.72 5.94 -3.14
N SER A 45 8.02 5.34 -1.98
CA SER A 45 7.72 3.94 -1.69
C SER A 45 6.21 3.73 -1.55
N ALA A 46 5.72 2.55 -1.90
CA ALA A 46 4.28 2.29 -1.94
C ALA A 46 3.93 0.83 -1.64
N ILE A 47 2.67 0.62 -1.26
CA ILE A 47 2.02 -0.69 -1.26
C ILE A 47 1.21 -0.79 -2.55
N VAL A 48 1.42 -1.87 -3.30
CA VAL A 48 0.76 -2.13 -4.58
C VAL A 48 -0.16 -3.33 -4.39
N CYS A 49 -1.46 -3.08 -4.31
CA CYS A 49 -2.45 -4.14 -4.25
C CYS A 49 -2.78 -4.60 -5.67
N ILE A 50 -2.82 -5.91 -5.89
CA ILE A 50 -3.23 -6.53 -7.15
C ILE A 50 -4.51 -7.30 -6.88
N ASP A 51 -5.58 -6.96 -7.60
CA ASP A 51 -6.79 -7.77 -7.60
C ASP A 51 -6.50 -9.13 -8.26
N ASP A 52 -6.61 -10.21 -7.49
CA ASP A 52 -6.36 -11.59 -7.91
C ASP A 52 -7.66 -12.33 -8.23
N GLY A 53 -8.65 -11.60 -8.76
CA GLY A 53 -9.94 -12.15 -9.17
C GLY A 53 -11.01 -12.11 -8.08
N SER A 54 -10.97 -11.10 -7.20
CA SER A 54 -11.97 -10.94 -6.14
C SER A 54 -13.37 -10.75 -6.73
N SER A 55 -14.35 -11.39 -6.11
CA SER A 55 -15.78 -11.28 -6.47
C SER A 55 -16.62 -10.54 -5.42
N ASP A 56 -15.98 -10.08 -4.35
CA ASP A 56 -16.59 -9.43 -3.20
C ASP A 56 -16.21 -7.94 -3.11
N GLY A 57 -16.44 -7.29 -1.96
CA GLY A 57 -16.14 -5.89 -1.72
C GLY A 57 -14.65 -5.53 -1.63
N THR A 58 -13.72 -6.48 -1.75
CA THR A 58 -12.26 -6.27 -1.54
C THR A 58 -11.72 -5.08 -2.32
N TRP A 59 -11.95 -5.03 -3.64
CA TRP A 59 -11.38 -3.98 -4.48
C TRP A 59 -12.02 -2.61 -4.22
N GLN A 60 -13.30 -2.58 -3.86
CA GLN A 60 -14.00 -1.35 -3.50
C GLN A 60 -13.40 -0.74 -2.23
N GLN A 61 -13.07 -1.56 -1.23
CA GLN A 61 -12.39 -1.11 -0.02
C GLN A 61 -10.96 -0.63 -0.31
N ILE A 62 -10.18 -1.35 -1.13
CA ILE A 62 -8.81 -0.93 -1.51
C ILE A 62 -8.81 0.46 -2.15
N ASN A 63 -9.79 0.76 -3.00
CA ASN A 63 -9.89 2.07 -3.66
C ASN A 63 -10.09 3.25 -2.69
N GLN A 64 -10.59 3.00 -1.47
CA GLN A 64 -10.74 4.04 -0.44
C GLN A 64 -9.39 4.52 0.12
N PHE A 65 -8.33 3.72 -0.02
CA PHE A 65 -6.97 4.05 0.42
C PHE A 65 -6.13 4.76 -0.65
N SER A 66 -6.56 4.71 -1.91
CA SER A 66 -5.82 5.34 -3.01
C SER A 66 -6.19 6.82 -3.15
N PRO A 67 -5.22 7.71 -3.46
CA PRO A 67 -5.56 9.06 -3.85
C PRO A 67 -6.46 9.05 -5.11
N PRO A 68 -7.30 10.08 -5.27
CA PRO A 68 -8.14 10.24 -6.45
C PRO A 68 -7.34 10.02 -7.73
N PRO A 69 -7.93 9.43 -8.79
CA PRO A 69 -7.21 9.14 -10.03
C PRO A 69 -6.51 10.34 -10.68
N HIS A 70 -6.98 11.56 -10.41
CA HIS A 70 -6.41 12.80 -10.92
C HIS A 70 -5.22 13.36 -10.10
N LEU A 71 -4.83 12.68 -9.01
CA LEU A 71 -3.71 13.04 -8.13
C LEU A 71 -2.60 11.97 -8.13
N ARG A 72 -2.60 11.06 -9.11
CA ARG A 72 -1.61 9.99 -9.27
C ARG A 72 -0.41 10.43 -10.10
#